data_AF-A0A327J232-F1
#
_entry.id   AF-A0A327J232-F1
#
_cell.length_a   1.000
_cell.length_b   1.000
_cell.length_c   1.000
_cell.angle_alpha   90.00
_cell.angle_beta   90.00
_cell.angle_gamma   90.00
#
_symmetry.space_group_name_H-M   'P 1'
#
loop_
_entity.id
_entity.type
_entity.pdbx_description
1 polymer ?
#
loop_
_entity_poly.entity_id
_entity_poly.type
_entity_poly.pdbx_seq_one_letter_code
_entity_poly.pdbx_strand_id
1 'polypeptide(L)' 'MNIATTSLSYIETGRGFMTLATLENMSRILQVEPYEIFQFSSVQTNQEMYDKIIDKLNLIKNDNEKLRTAYIILENIL' A
#
# COMPACT_ATOMS: atom_id res chain seq x y z
N MET A 1 7.97 5.35 -21.49
CA MET A 1 6.89 4.35 -21.70
C MET A 1 6.49 4.41 -23.17
N ASN A 2 6.96 3.50 -24.02
CA ASN A 2 6.60 3.47 -25.45
C ASN A 2 5.19 2.87 -25.64
N ILE A 3 4.19 3.51 -25.04
CA ILE A 3 2.78 3.12 -25.07
C ILE A 3 1.98 4.24 -25.72
N ALA A 4 0.97 3.92 -26.52
CA ALA A 4 0.09 4.93 -27.07
C ALA A 4 -0.69 5.62 -25.93
N THR A 5 -0.83 6.94 -26.01
CA THR A 5 -1.56 7.74 -25.01
C THR A 5 -3.01 7.26 -24.85
N THR A 6 -3.64 6.79 -25.92
CA THR A 6 -4.98 6.19 -25.91
C THR A 6 -5.01 4.90 -25.10
N SER A 7 -4.00 4.04 -25.24
CA SER A 7 -3.86 2.82 -24.46
C SER A 7 -3.65 3.12 -22.98
N LEU A 8 -2.83 4.13 -22.65
CA LEU A 8 -2.64 4.57 -21.27
C LEU A 8 -3.96 5.09 -20.67
N SER A 9 -4.69 5.93 -21.42
CA SER A 9 -6.00 6.44 -20.98
C SER A 9 -7.03 5.33 -20.75
N TYR A 10 -7.04 4.28 -21.59
CA TYR A 10 -7.89 3.11 -21.36
C TYR A 10 -7.49 2.32 -20.12
N ILE A 11 -6.19 2.19 -19.83
CA ILE A 11 -5.70 1.57 -18.59
C ILE A 11 -6.15 2.38 -17.38
N GLU A 12 -5.93 3.70 -17.38
CA GLU A 12 -6.27 4.60 -16.26
C GLU A 12 -7.77 4.69 -16.00
N THR A 13 -8.61 4.55 -17.03
CA THR A 13 -10.08 4.58 -16.91
C THR A 13 -10.71 3.21 -16.70
N GLY A 14 -9.90 2.16 -16.50
CA GLY A 14 -10.37 0.79 -16.28
C GLY A 14 -11.04 0.14 -17.52
N ARG A 15 -10.82 0.70 -18.70
CA ARG A 15 -11.36 0.23 -19.99
C ARG A 15 -10.39 -0.67 -20.75
N GLY A 16 -9.19 -0.87 -20.24
CA GLY A 16 -8.17 -1.75 -20.81
C GLY A 16 -7.30 -2.36 -19.73
N PHE A 17 -6.85 -3.60 -19.95
CA PHE A 17 -5.87 -4.24 -19.10
C PHE A 17 -4.46 -3.92 -19.58
N MET A 18 -3.53 -3.75 -18.65
CA MET A 18 -2.12 -3.60 -18.98
C MET A 18 -1.46 -4.95 -19.22
N THR A 19 -0.48 -4.99 -20.13
CA THR A 19 0.38 -6.18 -20.29
C THR A 19 1.44 -6.22 -19.19
N LEU A 20 2.04 -7.38 -18.95
CA LEU A 20 3.17 -7.50 -18.02
C LEU A 20 4.35 -6.58 -18.39
N ALA A 21 4.67 -6.50 -19.69
CA ALA A 21 5.71 -5.59 -20.17
C ALA A 21 5.37 -4.11 -19.91
N THR A 22 4.09 -3.73 -19.95
CA THR A 22 3.64 -2.39 -19.58
C THR A 22 3.79 -2.17 -18.07
N LEU A 23 3.45 -3.17 -17.25
CA LEU A 23 3.58 -3.11 -15.79
C LEU A 23 5.03 -2.93 -15.35
N GLU A 24 5.95 -3.76 -15.84
CA GLU A 24 7.38 -3.63 -15.54
C GLU A 24 7.93 -2.25 -15.94
N ASN A 25 7.49 -1.73 -17.09
CA ASN A 25 7.89 -0.40 -17.54
C ASN A 25 7.35 0.72 -16.64
N MET A 26 6.10 0.59 -16.18
CA MET A 26 5.49 1.54 -15.24
C MET A 26 6.20 1.51 -13.90
N SER A 27 6.39 0.33 -13.29
CA SER A 27 7.14 0.14 -12.05
C SER A 27 8.52 0.76 -12.11
N ARG A 28 9.28 0.51 -13.19
CA ARG A 28 10.61 1.07 -13.37
C ARG A 28 10.63 2.60 -13.46
N ILE A 29 9.66 3.21 -14.16
CA ILE A 29 9.61 4.66 -14.33
C ILE A 29 9.14 5.36 -13.05
N LEU A 30 8.14 4.78 -12.38
CA LEU A 30 7.58 5.30 -11.14
C LEU A 30 8.44 4.96 -9.91
N GLN A 31 9.44 4.08 -10.07
CA GLN A 31 10.32 3.60 -9.00
C GLN A 31 9.55 2.96 -7.84
N VAL A 32 8.54 2.15 -8.19
CA VAL A 32 7.71 1.38 -7.25
C VAL A 32 7.71 -0.09 -7.63
N GLU A 33 7.44 -0.95 -6.66
CA GLU A 33 7.27 -2.38 -6.91
C GLU A 33 5.96 -2.65 -7.68
N PRO A 34 5.92 -3.68 -8.56
CA PRO A 34 4.72 -3.99 -9.35
C PRO A 34 3.44 -4.20 -8.55
N TYR A 35 3.54 -4.73 -7.33
CA TYR A 35 2.37 -4.94 -6.47
C TYR A 35 1.78 -3.63 -5.95
N GLU A 36 2.58 -2.56 -5.84
CA GLU A 36 2.14 -1.25 -5.35
C GLU A 36 1.23 -0.55 -6.38
N ILE A 37 1.40 -0.84 -7.67
CA ILE A 37 0.50 -0.36 -8.74
C ILE A 37 -0.92 -0.94 -8.58
N PHE A 38 -1.02 -2.13 -7.98
CA PHE A 38 -2.30 -2.79 -7.66
C PHE A 38 -2.70 -2.62 -6.19
N GLN A 39 -1.91 -1.90 -5.38
CA GLN A 39 -2.36 -1.48 -4.07
C GLN A 39 -3.32 -0.31 -4.25
N PHE A 40 -4.58 -0.64 -4.44
CA PHE A 40 -5.70 0.26 -4.18
C PHE A 40 -5.85 0.40 -2.66
N SER A 41 -4.82 0.91 -1.99
CA SER A 41 -5.05 1.50 -0.69
C SER A 41 -5.89 2.74 -0.96
N SER A 42 -7.18 2.69 -0.62
CA SER A 42 -7.87 3.92 -0.29
C SER A 42 -6.93 4.70 0.62
N VAL A 43 -6.77 6.00 0.37
CA VAL A 43 -6.12 6.90 1.34
C VAL A 43 -6.77 6.58 2.68
N GLN A 44 -6.07 5.85 3.56
CA GLN A 44 -6.67 5.36 4.77
C GLN A 44 -6.98 6.60 5.59
N THR A 45 -8.25 6.77 5.92
CA THR A 45 -8.63 7.87 6.80
C THR A 45 -7.91 7.68 8.13
N ASN A 46 -7.68 8.77 8.87
CA ASN A 46 -7.08 8.68 10.21
C ASN A 46 -7.84 7.68 11.09
N GLN A 47 -9.16 7.56 10.90
CA GLN A 47 -10.01 6.59 11.60
C GLN A 47 -9.65 5.15 11.22
N GLU A 48 -9.57 4.83 9.92
CA GLU A 48 -9.22 3.48 9.45
C GLU A 48 -7.80 3.06 9.87
N MET A 49 -6.86 4.00 9.88
CA MET A 49 -5.50 3.75 10.39
C MET A 49 -5.52 3.46 11.89
N TYR A 50 -6.24 4.26 12.66
CA TYR A 50 -6.39 4.07 14.10
C TYR A 50 -7.02 2.71 14.42
N ASP A 51 -8.13 2.36 13.78
CA ASP A 51 -8.83 1.10 14.01
C ASP A 51 -7.94 -0.10 13.71
N LYS A 52 -7.18 -0.07 12.61
CA LYS A 52 -6.19 -1.12 12.29
C LYS A 52 -5.09 -1.24 13.34
N ILE A 53 -4.59 -0.12 13.88
CA ILE A 53 -3.59 -0.15 14.95
C ILE A 53 -4.20 -0.82 16.19
N ILE A 54 -5.40 -0.43 16.61
CA ILE A 54 -6.10 -1.03 17.74
C ILE A 54 -6.33 -2.52 17.53
N ASP A 55 -6.74 -2.94 16.33
CA ASP A 55 -6.90 -4.36 15.98
C ASP A 55 -5.60 -5.14 16.14
N LYS A 56 -4.47 -4.60 15.65
CA LYS A 56 -3.16 -5.23 15.81
C LYS A 56 -2.74 -5.31 17.27
N LEU A 57 -2.96 -4.24 18.05
CA LEU A 57 -2.68 -4.23 19.48
C LEU A 57 -3.53 -5.27 20.23
N ASN A 58 -4.81 -5.42 19.86
CA ASN A 58 -5.70 -6.43 20.43
C ASN A 58 -5.22 -7.87 20.19
N LEU A 59 -4.57 -8.15 19.06
CA LEU A 59 -3.99 -9.46 18.77
C LEU A 59 -2.79 -9.79 19.64
N ILE A 60 -2.02 -8.78 20.04
CA ILE A 60 -0.78 -8.97 20.82
C ILE A 60 -0.94 -8.62 22.31
N LYS A 61 -2.12 -8.20 22.77
CA LYS A 61 -2.34 -7.68 24.14
C LYS A 61 -1.96 -8.65 25.28
N ASN A 62 -1.92 -9.95 25.00
CA ASN A 62 -1.54 -10.98 25.95
C ASN A 62 -0.13 -11.55 25.72
N ASP A 63 0.59 -11.06 24.71
CA ASP A 63 1.97 -11.43 24.39
C ASP A 63 2.89 -10.34 24.94
N ASN A 64 3.51 -10.62 26.10
CA ASN A 64 4.27 -9.61 26.86
C ASN A 64 5.42 -9.00 26.06
N GLU A 65 6.15 -9.84 25.32
CA GLU A 65 7.29 -9.40 24.51
C GLU A 65 6.84 -8.47 23.38
N LYS A 66 5.84 -8.90 22.59
CA LYS A 66 5.34 -8.07 21.46
C LYS A 66 4.69 -6.79 21.94
N LEU A 67 3.91 -6.85 23.01
CA LEU A 67 3.27 -5.66 23.58
C LEU A 67 4.32 -4.68 24.11
N ARG A 68 5.37 -5.18 24.78
CA ARG A 68 6.49 -4.35 25.25
C ARG A 68 7.24 -3.68 24.09
N THR A 69 7.49 -4.40 23.00
CA THR A 69 8.09 -3.81 21.80
C THR A 69 7.21 -2.69 21.24
N ALA A 70 5.90 -2.92 21.09
CA ALA A 70 4.97 -1.90 20.61
C ALA A 70 4.93 -0.67 21.53
N TYR A 71 4.94 -0.87 22.84
CA TYR A 71 4.99 0.21 23.83
C TYR A 71 6.23 1.10 23.65
N ILE A 72 7.43 0.49 23.58
CA ILE A 72 8.68 1.23 23.41
C ILE A 72 8.66 2.03 22.10
N ILE A 73 8.23 1.42 21.00
CA ILE A 73 8.18 2.11 19.70
C ILE A 73 7.26 3.32 19.77
N LEU A 74 6.06 3.18 20.34
CA LEU A 74 5.09 4.27 20.46
C LEU A 74 5.61 5.40 21.39
N GLU A 75 6.28 5.06 22.49
CA GLU A 75 6.89 6.03 23.42
C GLU A 75 8.03 6.84 22.77
N ASN A 76 8.73 6.29 21.77
CA ASN A 76 9.80 7.00 21.08
C ASN A 76 9.30 7.85 19.90
N ILE A 77 8.07 7.64 19.43
CA ILE A 77 7.49 8.37 18.30
C ILE A 77 6.69 9.60 18.76
N LEU A 78 6.06 9.53 19.94
CA LEU A 78 5.22 10.57 20.53
C LEU A 78 5.98 11.41 21.56
#